data_AF-A0A6B8KCC7-F1
#
_entry.id   AF-A0A6B8KCC7-F1
#
_cell.length_a   1.000
_cell.length_b   1.000
_cell.length_c   1.000
_cell.angle_alpha   90.00
_cell.angle_beta   90.00
_cell.angle_gamma   90.00
#
_symmetry.space_group_name_H-M   'P 1'
#
loop_
_entity.id
_entity.type
_entity.pdbx_description
1 polymer ?
#
loop_
_entity_poly.entity_id
_entity_poly.type
_entity_poly.pdbx_seq_one_letter_code
_entity_poly.pdbx_strand_id
1 'polypeptide(L)'
;MGLDFPASRLTAPPRLSSFDLSWVVAAPFIALALRDPGLLDTGNFPNELAPGYQYALVTIVCALVAFRLFRVSDGVSHFFSVHDVLAVCAAVATTATSSGIILFIFTRLEGIPRSMPLIYALVLGSGMIFSRTLARVLYNEAWSEADKIAEEIWPQHMRHVILIGVDRFAATAIKLLDLQQPRTTRVVGALDVREAFHGRTIAGVKIIGHVDEIAEVFDEYAVHGVEIDEIWLADGATSLSHAGVERMRDWCAGRGLKFARVSEALNLAVRPNYSKPRANRTGAVVPGEYFKTKRLIDLAGASTLLILLLPLALLTACLVLFDVGAPVFFWQQRIGQNGRKFLLYKFRTYRAPFDKSGARIPGDLRLSRLGRAVRAARLDEIPQLLNVLVGDMSLIGPRPLLSADQPGDPRPRLSVKPGITGWAQINGGTFITPAQKDALDVWYIRHASLRLDTKIAVSTLLFTLVGEKINHTALEEAMSWSESNTGLPAMSLEHDPTSAEVDTLERRSA
;
A
#
# COMPACT_ATOMS: atom_id res chain seq x y z
N MET A 1 11.89 21.79 8.88
CA MET A 1 12.07 22.89 7.92
C MET A 1 11.52 22.39 6.59
N GLY A 2 10.27 22.71 6.27
CA GLY A 2 9.61 22.26 5.04
C GLY A 2 10.04 23.13 3.87
N LEU A 3 10.21 22.51 2.70
CA LEU A 3 10.40 23.23 1.44
C LEU A 3 9.16 24.10 1.18
N ASP A 4 9.35 25.41 1.04
CA ASP A 4 8.28 26.32 0.64
C ASP A 4 7.83 25.96 -0.78
N PHE A 5 6.54 25.66 -0.92
CA PHE A 5 5.93 25.33 -2.21
C PHE A 5 5.73 26.60 -3.04
N PRO A 6 5.92 26.56 -4.36
CA PRO A 6 5.92 27.74 -5.24
C PRO A 6 4.54 28.39 -5.48
N ALA A 7 3.46 27.91 -4.84
CA ALA A 7 2.10 28.37 -5.11
C ALA A 7 1.56 29.27 -3.98
N SER A 8 1.29 30.54 -4.31
CA SER A 8 0.73 31.56 -3.39
C SER A 8 -0.67 31.23 -2.83
N ARG A 9 -1.36 30.23 -3.39
CA ARG A 9 -2.67 29.75 -2.90
C ARG A 9 -2.57 28.72 -1.76
N LEU A 10 -1.35 28.28 -1.38
CA LEU A 10 -1.14 27.33 -0.29
C LEU A 10 -1.10 27.98 1.10
N THR A 11 -1.21 29.31 1.20
CA THR A 11 -1.48 30.02 2.45
C THR A 11 -2.96 29.91 2.82
N ALA A 12 -3.50 28.69 2.89
CA ALA A 12 -4.81 28.49 3.49
C ALA A 12 -4.69 28.80 5.00
N PRO A 13 -5.67 29.49 5.61
CA PRO A 13 -5.67 29.66 7.06
C PRO A 13 -5.68 28.28 7.72
N PRO A 14 -4.86 28.04 8.75
CA PRO A 14 -4.79 26.75 9.40
C PRO A 14 -6.17 26.42 9.96
N ARG A 15 -6.79 25.37 9.42
CA ARG A 15 -8.07 24.86 9.89
C ARG A 15 -7.77 23.96 11.06
N LEU A 16 -8.38 24.18 12.22
CA LEU A 16 -8.42 23.17 13.28
C LEU A 16 -9.71 22.38 13.08
N SER A 17 -9.60 21.08 12.86
CA SER A 17 -10.78 20.21 12.84
C SER A 17 -11.41 20.24 14.23
N SER A 18 -12.74 20.39 14.32
CA SER A 18 -13.48 20.28 15.59
C SER A 18 -13.16 18.97 16.30
N PHE A 19 -12.91 17.93 15.51
CA PHE A 19 -12.48 16.63 15.98
C PHE A 19 -11.11 16.64 16.68
N ASP A 20 -10.11 17.32 16.10
CA ASP A 20 -8.77 17.42 16.68
C ASP A 20 -8.74 18.28 17.93
N LEU A 21 -9.54 19.36 17.94
CA LEU A 21 -9.71 20.21 19.10
C LEU A 21 -10.28 19.42 20.30
N SER A 22 -11.22 18.52 20.01
CA SER A 22 -11.83 17.64 21.03
C SER A 22 -10.78 16.79 21.73
N TRP A 23 -9.86 16.16 20.98
CA TRP A 23 -8.77 15.37 21.54
C TRP A 23 -7.75 16.21 22.29
N VAL A 24 -7.38 17.38 21.76
CA VAL A 24 -6.47 18.31 22.42
C VAL A 24 -6.98 18.69 23.82
N VAL A 25 -8.28 18.96 23.95
CA VAL A 25 -8.91 19.33 25.22
C VAL A 25 -9.11 18.13 26.14
N ALA A 26 -9.55 16.98 25.62
CA ALA A 26 -9.90 15.81 26.44
C ALA A 26 -8.67 15.02 26.94
N ALA A 27 -7.62 14.89 26.11
CA ALA A 27 -6.46 14.05 26.41
C ALA A 27 -5.74 14.35 27.74
N PRO A 28 -5.48 15.63 28.14
CA PRO A 28 -4.80 15.89 29.41
C PRO A 28 -5.62 15.45 30.62
N PHE A 29 -6.94 15.64 30.62
CA PHE A 29 -7.82 15.20 31.71
C PHE A 29 -7.93 13.68 31.77
N ILE A 30 -8.06 13.02 30.62
CA ILE A 30 -8.03 11.55 30.53
C ILE A 30 -6.70 11.01 31.09
N ALA A 31 -5.58 11.63 30.73
CA ALA A 31 -4.25 11.22 31.21
C ALA A 31 -4.09 11.40 32.72
N LEU A 32 -4.58 12.52 33.28
CA LEU A 32 -4.59 12.76 34.72
C LEU A 32 -5.43 11.71 35.45
N ALA A 33 -6.67 11.48 35.00
CA ALA A 33 -7.57 10.49 35.57
C ALA A 33 -7.00 9.05 35.52
N LEU A 34 -6.34 8.68 34.42
CA LEU A 34 -5.69 7.38 34.27
C LEU A 34 -4.49 7.21 35.20
N ARG A 35 -3.75 8.30 35.49
CA ARG A 35 -2.57 8.24 36.36
C ARG A 35 -2.95 8.17 37.84
N ASP A 36 -3.84 9.07 38.26
CA ASP A 36 -4.38 9.18 39.61
C ASP A 36 -5.59 10.14 39.57
N PRO A 37 -6.83 9.65 39.79
CA PRO A 37 -8.03 10.50 39.82
C PRO A 37 -7.95 11.65 40.83
N GLY A 38 -7.18 11.51 41.92
CA GLY A 38 -6.97 12.56 42.92
C GLY A 38 -6.28 13.81 42.39
N LEU A 39 -5.59 13.72 41.24
CA LEU A 39 -4.96 14.88 40.58
C LEU A 39 -5.98 15.85 39.96
N LEU A 40 -7.24 15.43 39.85
CA LEU A 40 -8.36 16.27 39.39
C LEU A 40 -9.12 16.93 40.55
N ASP A 41 -8.78 16.61 41.79
CA ASP A 41 -9.40 17.20 42.97
C ASP A 41 -8.92 18.64 43.19
N THR A 42 -9.87 19.55 43.37
CA THR A 42 -9.63 20.97 43.67
C THR A 42 -9.72 21.27 45.16
N GLY A 43 -10.16 20.31 45.99
CA GLY A 43 -10.44 20.52 47.41
C GLY A 43 -9.26 21.03 48.24
N ASN A 44 -8.04 20.73 47.81
CA ASN A 44 -6.81 21.15 48.49
C ASN A 44 -6.25 22.50 48.00
N PHE A 45 -6.84 23.13 46.99
CA PHE A 45 -6.35 24.37 46.37
C PHE A 45 -7.47 25.42 46.19
N PRO A 46 -7.99 26.01 47.27
CA PRO A 46 -9.14 26.93 47.20
C PRO A 46 -8.82 28.29 46.54
N ASN A 47 -7.56 28.74 46.59
CA ASN A 47 -7.13 30.06 46.10
C ASN A 47 -6.13 29.98 44.93
N GLU A 48 -5.77 28.78 44.47
CA GLU A 48 -4.79 28.56 43.42
C GLU A 48 -5.30 27.52 42.42
N LEU A 49 -4.84 27.60 41.19
CA LEU A 49 -5.19 26.59 40.18
C LEU A 49 -4.51 25.27 40.57
N ALA A 50 -5.28 24.21 40.84
CA ALA A 50 -4.73 22.93 41.23
C ALA A 50 -3.70 22.42 40.18
N PRO A 51 -2.59 21.77 40.59
CA PRO A 51 -1.50 21.40 39.69
C PRO A 51 -1.95 20.62 38.44
N GLY A 52 -2.95 19.74 38.58
CA GLY A 52 -3.54 19.00 37.45
C GLY A 52 -4.14 19.91 36.37
N TYR A 53 -4.84 20.97 36.77
CA TYR A 53 -5.44 21.93 35.82
C TYR A 53 -4.38 22.84 35.20
N GLN A 54 -3.33 23.19 35.94
CA GLN A 54 -2.17 23.91 35.37
C GLN A 54 -1.49 23.06 34.28
N TYR A 55 -1.27 21.77 34.57
CA TYR A 55 -0.74 20.82 33.60
C TYR A 55 -1.63 20.72 32.35
N ALA A 56 -2.94 20.59 32.52
CA ALA A 56 -3.89 20.51 31.42
C ALA A 56 -3.88 21.77 30.54
N LEU A 57 -3.86 22.96 31.16
CA LEU A 57 -3.82 24.23 30.43
C LEU A 57 -2.54 24.35 29.57
N VAL A 58 -1.38 24.11 30.17
CA VAL A 58 -0.09 24.23 29.46
C VAL A 58 0.01 23.22 28.31
N THR A 59 -0.44 21.98 28.53
CA THR A 59 -0.45 20.95 27.48
C THR A 59 -1.40 21.28 26.34
N ILE A 60 -2.61 21.80 26.61
CA ILE A 60 -3.56 22.25 25.59
C ILE A 60 -2.94 23.34 24.72
N VAL A 61 -2.34 24.36 25.33
CA VAL A 61 -1.71 25.47 24.59
C VAL A 61 -0.56 24.96 23.72
N CYS A 62 0.32 24.12 24.28
CA CYS A 62 1.40 23.50 23.51
C CYS A 62 0.88 22.66 22.33
N ALA A 63 -0.21 21.91 22.54
CA ALA A 63 -0.79 21.05 21.51
C ALA A 63 -1.35 21.85 20.34
N LEU A 64 -2.06 22.95 20.62
CA LEU A 64 -2.59 23.84 19.59
C LEU A 64 -1.48 24.44 18.73
N VAL A 65 -0.36 24.84 19.36
CA VAL A 65 0.82 25.35 18.64
C VAL A 65 1.46 24.25 17.79
N ALA A 66 1.71 23.07 18.37
CA ALA A 66 2.31 21.96 17.66
C ALA A 66 1.45 21.49 16.47
N PHE A 67 0.13 21.36 16.64
CA PHE A 67 -0.76 20.89 15.58
C PHE A 67 -0.77 21.84 14.38
N ARG A 68 -0.67 23.14 14.65
CA ARG A 68 -0.52 24.17 13.63
C ARG A 68 0.82 24.07 12.91
N LEU A 69 1.92 23.88 13.65
CA LEU A 69 3.27 23.74 13.09
C LEU A 69 3.43 22.49 12.20
N PHE A 70 2.84 21.37 12.62
CA PHE A 70 2.92 20.09 11.90
C PHE A 70 1.76 19.86 10.92
N ARG A 71 0.86 20.83 10.76
CA ARG A 71 -0.28 20.79 9.82
C ARG A 71 -1.12 19.51 9.97
N VAL A 72 -1.35 19.08 11.22
CA VAL A 72 -2.01 17.80 11.56
C VAL A 72 -3.45 17.71 11.04
N SER A 73 -4.07 18.86 10.80
CA SER A 73 -5.45 19.03 10.39
C SER A 73 -5.66 19.15 8.87
N ASP A 74 -4.59 19.12 8.08
CA ASP A 74 -4.68 19.18 6.61
C ASP A 74 -5.09 17.85 5.99
N GLY A 75 -4.88 16.75 6.71
CA GLY A 75 -5.26 15.41 6.28
C GLY A 75 -6.78 15.27 6.18
N VAL A 76 -7.27 14.88 5.00
CA VAL A 76 -8.67 14.50 4.83
C VAL A 76 -8.88 13.16 5.52
N SER A 77 -9.71 13.12 6.57
CA SER A 77 -9.80 12.00 7.53
C SER A 77 -10.08 10.62 6.92
N HIS A 78 -10.82 10.55 5.81
CA HIS A 78 -11.10 9.28 5.12
C HIS A 78 -9.96 8.82 4.18
N PHE A 79 -9.00 9.69 3.87
CA PHE A 79 -7.76 9.38 3.17
C PHE A 79 -6.53 9.33 4.10
N PHE A 80 -6.77 9.07 5.40
CA PHE A 80 -5.71 9.04 6.41
C PHE A 80 -4.57 8.10 6.02
N SER A 81 -3.37 8.65 5.93
CA SER A 81 -2.16 8.00 5.44
C SER A 81 -1.09 7.87 6.53
N VAL A 82 -0.04 7.09 6.30
CA VAL A 82 1.10 7.00 7.23
C VAL A 82 1.82 8.34 7.39
N HIS A 83 1.82 9.19 6.36
CA HIS A 83 2.37 10.54 6.47
C HIS A 83 1.63 11.35 7.56
N ASP A 84 0.31 11.21 7.64
CA ASP A 84 -0.50 11.88 8.65
C ASP A 84 -0.21 11.31 10.05
N VAL A 85 0.03 9.99 10.18
CA VAL A 85 0.47 9.37 11.44
C VAL A 85 1.80 9.97 11.92
N LEU A 86 2.79 10.10 11.03
CA LEU A 86 4.08 10.68 11.38
C LEU A 86 3.95 12.15 11.81
N ALA A 87 3.08 12.93 11.15
CA ALA A 87 2.79 14.31 11.54
C ALA A 87 2.13 14.38 12.93
N VAL A 88 1.16 13.50 13.22
CA VAL A 88 0.54 13.38 14.55
C VAL A 88 1.60 13.02 15.61
N CYS A 89 2.43 12.00 15.36
CA CYS A 89 3.48 11.60 16.29
C CYS A 89 4.47 12.73 16.57
N ALA A 90 4.90 13.46 15.54
CA ALA A 90 5.81 14.59 15.69
C ALA A 90 5.17 15.74 16.50
N ALA A 91 3.88 16.04 16.25
CA ALA A 91 3.15 17.04 17.00
C ALA A 91 2.96 16.67 18.47
N VAL A 92 2.59 15.42 18.75
CA VAL A 92 2.40 14.89 20.11
C VAL A 92 3.72 14.89 20.88
N ALA A 93 4.81 14.41 20.26
CA ALA A 93 6.12 14.42 20.88
C ALA A 93 6.58 15.84 21.21
N THR A 94 6.44 16.77 20.24
CA THR A 94 6.77 18.19 20.43
C THR A 94 5.96 18.79 21.57
N THR A 95 4.67 18.50 21.63
CA THR A 95 3.77 18.97 22.68
C THR A 95 4.20 18.48 24.06
N ALA A 96 4.47 17.18 24.20
CA ALA A 96 4.86 16.59 25.47
C ALA A 96 6.23 17.11 25.95
N THR A 97 7.17 17.29 25.03
CA THR A 97 8.49 17.87 25.35
C THR A 97 8.37 19.35 25.73
N SER A 98 7.63 20.16 24.96
CA SER A 98 7.51 21.60 25.23
C SER A 98 6.74 21.88 26.52
N SER A 99 5.62 21.17 26.75
CA SER A 99 4.85 21.32 27.98
C SER A 99 5.64 20.86 29.21
N GLY A 100 6.39 19.75 29.09
CA GLY A 100 7.27 19.25 30.14
C GLY A 100 8.38 20.24 30.49
N ILE A 101 9.02 20.86 29.49
CA ILE A 101 10.03 21.91 29.71
C ILE A 101 9.42 23.13 30.40
N ILE A 102 8.28 23.63 29.91
CA ILE A 102 7.61 24.80 30.49
C ILE A 102 7.24 24.54 31.95
N LEU A 103 6.56 23.44 32.24
CA LEU A 103 6.16 23.09 33.59
C LEU A 103 7.37 22.84 34.51
N PHE A 104 8.44 22.22 34.01
CA PHE A 104 9.65 22.06 34.81
C PHE A 104 10.32 23.41 35.15
N ILE A 105 10.35 24.36 34.22
CA ILE A 105 10.94 25.68 34.45
C ILE A 105 10.12 26.48 35.47
N PHE A 106 8.79 26.50 35.34
CA PHE A 106 7.92 27.37 36.14
C PHE A 106 7.47 26.74 37.46
N THR A 107 7.21 25.42 37.48
CA THR A 107 6.65 24.74 38.67
C THR A 107 7.51 23.58 39.14
N ARG A 108 8.65 23.30 38.49
CA ARG A 108 9.49 22.11 38.74
C ARG A 108 8.74 20.79 38.67
N LEU A 109 7.58 20.76 38.00
CA LEU A 109 6.63 19.64 38.02
C LEU A 109 6.18 19.25 39.44
N GLU A 110 6.16 20.18 40.39
CA GLU A 110 5.62 19.93 41.72
C GLU A 110 4.12 19.60 41.65
N GLY A 111 3.69 18.61 42.44
CA GLY A 111 2.31 18.11 42.43
C GLY A 111 1.94 17.27 41.21
N ILE A 112 2.84 17.08 40.24
CA ILE A 112 2.58 16.28 39.03
C ILE A 112 3.58 15.11 38.93
N PRO A 113 3.11 13.86 38.81
CA PRO A 113 4.00 12.72 38.60
C PRO A 113 4.86 12.90 37.34
N ARG A 114 6.15 12.62 37.41
CA ARG A 114 7.09 12.75 36.28
C ARG A 114 6.74 11.85 35.08
N SER A 115 5.90 10.84 35.26
CA SER A 115 5.36 9.99 34.18
C SER A 115 4.24 10.66 33.38
N MET A 116 3.68 11.78 33.83
CA MET A 116 2.53 12.43 33.19
C MET A 116 2.76 12.84 31.74
N PRO A 117 3.90 13.45 31.35
CA PRO A 117 4.15 13.78 29.95
C PRO A 117 4.07 12.58 29.01
N LEU A 118 4.55 11.42 29.46
CA LEU A 118 4.51 10.18 28.68
C LEU A 118 3.07 9.63 28.57
N ILE A 119 2.34 9.56 29.67
CA ILE A 119 0.95 9.07 29.68
C ILE A 119 0.07 9.98 28.80
N TYR A 120 0.23 11.29 28.93
CA TYR A 120 -0.44 12.27 28.08
C TYR A 120 -0.13 12.06 26.58
N ALA A 121 1.14 11.89 26.23
CA ALA A 121 1.53 11.65 24.84
C ALA A 121 0.89 10.37 24.28
N LEU A 122 0.84 9.30 25.07
CA LEU A 122 0.20 8.05 24.68
C LEU A 122 -1.31 8.21 24.48
N VAL A 123 -2.01 8.88 25.40
CA VAL A 123 -3.45 9.13 25.29
C VAL A 123 -3.78 9.98 24.07
N LEU A 124 -3.10 11.11 23.90
CA LEU A 124 -3.36 12.01 22.77
C LEU A 124 -3.03 11.33 21.43
N GLY A 125 -1.85 10.72 21.31
CA GLY A 125 -1.41 10.08 20.07
C GLY A 125 -2.28 8.89 19.69
N SER A 126 -2.56 7.98 20.63
CA SER A 126 -3.42 6.82 20.37
C SER A 126 -4.85 7.23 20.03
N GLY A 127 -5.43 8.19 20.76
CA GLY A 127 -6.78 8.70 20.51
C GLY A 127 -6.93 9.29 19.11
N MET A 128 -5.98 10.11 18.68
CA MET A 128 -5.98 10.73 17.35
C MET A 128 -5.80 9.73 16.20
N ILE A 129 -4.90 8.75 16.36
CA ILE A 129 -4.66 7.72 15.35
C ILE A 129 -5.85 6.77 15.27
N PHE A 130 -6.35 6.31 16.42
CA PHE A 130 -7.48 5.40 16.51
C PHE A 130 -8.72 5.98 15.83
N SER A 131 -9.06 7.21 16.17
CA SER A 131 -10.26 7.85 15.64
C SER A 131 -10.20 8.14 14.14
N ARG A 132 -9.04 8.56 13.61
CA ARG A 132 -8.86 8.71 12.14
C ARG A 132 -8.93 7.36 11.42
N THR A 133 -8.34 6.33 12.02
CA THR A 133 -8.43 4.96 11.50
C THR A 133 -9.89 4.48 11.51
N LEU A 134 -10.63 4.74 12.58
CA LEU A 134 -12.04 4.42 12.70
C LEU A 134 -12.88 5.17 11.65
N ALA A 135 -12.66 6.47 11.48
CA ALA A 135 -13.34 7.27 10.46
C ALA A 135 -13.09 6.72 9.04
N ARG A 136 -11.85 6.31 8.72
CA ARG A 136 -11.52 5.65 7.45
C ARG A 136 -12.22 4.30 7.30
N VAL A 137 -12.32 3.50 8.37
CA VAL A 137 -13.00 2.19 8.33
C VAL A 137 -14.50 2.36 8.12
N LEU A 138 -15.14 3.21 8.90
CA LEU A 138 -16.58 3.51 8.77
C LEU A 138 -16.92 4.09 7.39
N TYR A 139 -16.04 4.95 6.86
CA TYR A 139 -16.21 5.50 5.52
C TYR A 139 -15.98 4.45 4.41
N ASN A 140 -15.03 3.53 4.60
CA ASN A 140 -14.82 2.41 3.67
C ASN A 140 -15.97 1.41 3.67
N GLU A 141 -16.70 1.23 4.77
CA GLU A 141 -17.93 0.41 4.78
C GLU A 141 -19.07 1.09 4.01
N ALA A 142 -19.21 2.42 4.11
CA ALA A 142 -20.14 3.19 3.28
C ALA A 142 -19.77 3.13 1.78
N TRP A 143 -18.47 3.15 1.46
CA TRP A 143 -17.96 2.91 0.10
C TRP A 143 -18.07 1.44 -0.34
N SER A 144 -18.03 0.48 0.59
CA SER A 144 -18.29 -0.93 0.30
C SER A 144 -19.73 -1.16 -0.13
N GLU A 145 -20.68 -0.38 0.37
CA GLU A 145 -22.07 -0.41 -0.09
C GLU A 145 -22.19 0.16 -1.51
N ALA A 146 -21.41 1.21 -1.84
CA ALA A 146 -21.29 1.73 -3.21
C ALA A 146 -20.59 0.73 -4.16
N ASP A 147 -19.60 -0.04 -3.68
CA ASP A 147 -18.93 -1.12 -4.43
C ASP A 147 -19.85 -2.35 -4.61
N LYS A 148 -20.72 -2.68 -3.64
CA LYS A 148 -21.77 -3.71 -3.79
C LYS A 148 -22.83 -3.30 -4.80
N ILE A 149 -23.25 -2.03 -4.76
CA ILE A 149 -24.13 -1.44 -5.78
C ILE A 149 -23.42 -1.47 -7.16
N ALA A 150 -22.11 -1.21 -7.23
CA ALA A 150 -21.32 -1.32 -8.46
C ALA A 150 -21.16 -2.77 -8.96
N GLU A 151 -21.08 -3.76 -8.07
CA GLU A 151 -21.09 -5.19 -8.43
C GLU A 151 -22.42 -5.63 -9.05
N GLU A 152 -23.54 -5.12 -8.53
CA GLU A 152 -24.87 -5.35 -9.08
C GLU A 152 -25.05 -4.71 -10.47
N ILE A 153 -24.21 -3.71 -10.79
CA ILE A 153 -24.20 -2.90 -12.01
C ILE A 153 -23.02 -3.32 -12.93
N TRP A 154 -22.82 -4.61 -13.19
CA TRP A 154 -21.97 -5.05 -14.32
C TRP A 154 -22.70 -4.85 -15.68
N PRO A 155 -22.05 -4.42 -16.78
CA PRO A 155 -22.67 -4.38 -18.11
C PRO A 155 -22.82 -5.80 -18.75
N GLN A 156 -23.83 -6.05 -19.61
CA GLN A 156 -24.12 -7.28 -20.42
C GLN A 156 -23.07 -7.45 -21.49
N HIS A 157 -22.51 -6.33 -21.93
CA HIS A 157 -21.70 -6.27 -23.11
C HIS A 157 -20.51 -5.35 -22.81
N MET A 158 -19.32 -5.95 -22.85
CA MET A 158 -18.05 -5.26 -22.69
C MET A 158 -17.56 -4.89 -24.08
N ARG A 159 -17.40 -3.59 -24.35
CA ARG A 159 -16.94 -3.15 -25.67
C ARG A 159 -15.47 -3.47 -25.88
N HIS A 160 -15.14 -4.23 -26.92
CA HIS A 160 -13.79 -4.57 -27.31
C HIS A 160 -13.25 -3.59 -28.35
N VAL A 161 -12.05 -3.09 -28.08
CA VAL A 161 -11.43 -2.03 -28.87
C VAL A 161 -10.03 -2.41 -29.32
N ILE A 162 -9.71 -2.17 -30.59
CA ILE A 162 -8.34 -2.18 -31.09
C ILE A 162 -7.80 -0.74 -31.10
N LEU A 163 -6.63 -0.56 -30.52
CA LEU A 163 -5.97 0.74 -30.43
C LEU A 163 -4.88 0.87 -31.50
N ILE A 164 -4.95 1.92 -32.32
CA ILE A 164 -3.94 2.25 -33.32
C ILE A 164 -3.05 3.35 -32.76
N GLY A 165 -1.76 3.05 -32.63
CA GLY A 165 -0.74 3.98 -32.16
C GLY A 165 -0.44 3.85 -30.67
N VAL A 166 0.85 3.86 -30.37
CA VAL A 166 1.42 3.75 -29.02
C VAL A 166 1.99 5.09 -28.61
N ASP A 167 1.33 5.73 -27.64
CA ASP A 167 1.81 6.95 -27.00
C ASP A 167 1.44 7.00 -25.50
N ARG A 168 1.86 8.06 -24.82
CA ARG A 168 1.56 8.23 -23.39
C ARG A 168 0.08 8.44 -23.10
N PHE A 169 -0.67 8.99 -24.06
CA PHE A 169 -2.10 9.27 -23.92
C PHE A 169 -2.90 7.97 -24.05
N ALA A 170 -2.63 7.16 -25.08
CA ALA A 170 -3.06 5.78 -25.25
C ALA A 170 -2.83 4.94 -23.97
N ALA A 171 -1.61 4.97 -23.42
CA ALA A 171 -1.28 4.24 -22.19
C ALA A 171 -2.07 4.73 -20.97
N THR A 172 -2.44 6.01 -20.95
CA THR A 172 -3.22 6.62 -19.86
C THR A 172 -4.70 6.31 -20.03
N ALA A 173 -5.22 6.35 -21.26
CA ALA A 173 -6.59 5.99 -21.60
C ALA A 173 -6.89 4.53 -21.22
N ILE A 174 -5.99 3.60 -21.56
CA ILE A 174 -6.10 2.19 -21.15
C ILE A 174 -6.22 2.08 -19.63
N LYS A 175 -5.35 2.75 -18.87
CA LYS A 175 -5.39 2.75 -17.40
C LYS A 175 -6.64 3.40 -16.84
N LEU A 176 -7.16 4.46 -17.45
CA LEU A 176 -8.39 5.12 -17.03
C LEU A 176 -9.61 4.22 -17.25
N LEU A 177 -9.69 3.53 -18.40
CA LEU A 177 -10.73 2.54 -18.67
C LEU A 177 -10.67 1.37 -17.68
N ASP A 178 -9.47 0.95 -17.31
CA ASP A 178 -9.25 -0.12 -16.32
C ASP A 178 -9.67 0.29 -14.90
N LEU A 179 -9.61 1.59 -14.59
CA LEU A 179 -9.99 2.16 -13.30
C LEU A 179 -11.47 2.59 -13.24
N GLN A 180 -12.17 2.64 -14.38
CA GLN A 180 -13.57 3.01 -14.44
C GLN A 180 -14.44 1.95 -13.75
N GLN A 181 -15.34 2.40 -12.87
CA GLN A 181 -16.33 1.54 -12.22
C GLN A 181 -17.76 1.97 -12.60
N PRO A 182 -18.58 1.08 -13.19
CA PRO A 182 -18.22 -0.25 -13.67
C PRO A 182 -17.37 -0.19 -14.96
N ARG A 183 -16.54 -1.20 -15.19
CA ARG A 183 -15.76 -1.29 -16.42
C ARG A 183 -16.67 -1.63 -17.60
N THR A 184 -16.71 -0.76 -18.61
CA THR A 184 -17.61 -0.90 -19.77
C THR A 184 -16.87 -1.14 -21.09
N THR A 185 -15.55 -0.92 -21.12
CA THR A 185 -14.73 -0.91 -22.33
C THR A 185 -13.38 -1.57 -22.03
N ARG A 186 -12.89 -2.38 -22.97
CA ARG A 186 -11.59 -3.05 -22.89
C ARG A 186 -10.85 -2.93 -24.20
N VAL A 187 -9.61 -2.48 -24.14
CA VAL A 187 -8.69 -2.53 -25.27
C VAL A 187 -8.11 -3.94 -25.34
N VAL A 188 -8.38 -4.66 -26.44
CA VAL A 188 -8.00 -6.08 -26.60
C VAL A 188 -6.69 -6.27 -27.36
N GLY A 189 -6.28 -5.24 -28.08
CA GLY A 189 -5.11 -5.26 -28.95
C GLY A 189 -4.67 -3.86 -29.34
N ALA A 190 -3.40 -3.72 -29.68
CA ALA A 190 -2.87 -2.51 -30.26
C ALA A 190 -2.11 -2.80 -31.56
N LEU A 191 -2.06 -1.83 -32.47
CA LEU A 191 -1.24 -1.85 -33.69
C LEU A 191 -0.41 -0.57 -33.74
N ASP A 192 0.82 -0.64 -34.27
CA ASP A 192 1.67 0.54 -34.42
C ASP A 192 2.45 0.49 -35.74
N VAL A 193 2.77 1.67 -36.30
CA VAL A 193 3.53 1.79 -37.55
C VAL A 193 5.00 1.40 -37.34
N ARG A 194 5.47 1.44 -36.08
CA ARG A 194 6.85 1.09 -35.74
C ARG A 194 6.93 -0.40 -35.47
N GLU A 195 7.51 -1.15 -36.41
CA GLU A 195 7.77 -2.59 -36.26
C GLU A 195 8.52 -2.96 -34.99
N ALA A 196 9.38 -2.07 -34.49
CA ALA A 196 10.11 -2.25 -33.22
C ALA A 196 9.21 -2.48 -32.00
N PHE A 197 7.91 -2.17 -32.11
CA PHE A 197 6.93 -2.35 -31.06
C PHE A 197 6.09 -3.63 -31.17
N HIS A 198 6.18 -4.36 -32.30
CA HIS A 198 5.47 -5.63 -32.46
C HIS A 198 5.85 -6.62 -31.36
N GLY A 199 4.85 -7.32 -30.82
CA GLY A 199 4.99 -8.27 -29.72
C GLY A 199 5.21 -7.64 -28.34
N ARG A 200 5.44 -6.32 -28.24
CA ARG A 200 5.56 -5.59 -26.97
C ARG A 200 4.19 -5.24 -26.41
N THR A 201 4.15 -4.67 -25.20
CA THR A 201 2.89 -4.28 -24.56
C THR A 201 2.86 -2.80 -24.17
N ILE A 202 1.68 -2.18 -24.25
CA ILE A 202 1.39 -0.84 -23.75
C ILE A 202 0.29 -0.94 -22.70
N ALA A 203 0.62 -0.58 -21.45
CA ALA A 203 -0.32 -0.66 -20.32
C ALA A 203 -1.03 -2.03 -20.19
N GLY A 204 -0.35 -3.12 -20.55
CA GLY A 204 -0.89 -4.49 -20.50
C GLY A 204 -1.59 -4.97 -21.77
N VAL A 205 -1.77 -4.11 -22.78
CA VAL A 205 -2.31 -4.47 -24.10
C VAL A 205 -1.18 -4.86 -25.03
N LYS A 206 -1.27 -6.02 -25.68
CA LYS A 206 -0.26 -6.48 -26.65
C LYS A 206 -0.37 -5.71 -27.96
N ILE A 207 0.77 -5.31 -28.49
CA ILE A 207 0.90 -4.70 -29.81
C ILE A 207 1.09 -5.86 -30.78
N ILE A 208 0.02 -6.18 -31.51
CA ILE A 208 -0.15 -7.45 -32.21
C ILE A 208 0.65 -7.45 -33.51
N GLY A 209 0.71 -6.30 -34.18
CA GLY A 209 1.34 -6.19 -35.49
C GLY A 209 1.31 -4.78 -36.03
N HIS A 210 1.54 -4.68 -37.34
CA HIS A 210 1.59 -3.40 -38.05
C HIS A 210 0.19 -2.84 -38.25
N VAL A 211 0.06 -1.53 -38.43
CA VAL A 211 -1.25 -0.91 -38.71
C VAL A 211 -1.87 -1.42 -40.02
N ASP A 212 -1.04 -1.80 -40.99
CA ASP A 212 -1.51 -2.35 -42.27
C ASP A 212 -2.06 -3.79 -42.15
N GLU A 213 -1.72 -4.50 -41.08
CA GLU A 213 -2.18 -5.88 -40.80
C GLU A 213 -3.55 -5.89 -40.10
N ILE A 214 -4.21 -4.74 -39.95
CA ILE A 214 -5.47 -4.63 -39.19
C ILE A 214 -6.57 -5.57 -39.68
N ALA A 215 -6.62 -5.85 -40.99
CA ALA A 215 -7.64 -6.72 -41.56
C ALA A 215 -7.43 -8.17 -41.13
N GLU A 216 -6.19 -8.64 -41.15
CA GLU A 216 -5.81 -9.98 -40.71
C GLU A 216 -6.03 -10.13 -39.21
N VAL A 217 -5.63 -9.14 -38.41
CA VAL A 217 -5.83 -9.14 -36.96
C VAL A 217 -7.31 -9.12 -36.59
N PHE A 218 -8.13 -8.34 -37.31
CA PHE A 218 -9.57 -8.33 -37.10
C PHE A 218 -10.20 -9.69 -37.40
N ASP A 219 -9.86 -10.30 -38.55
CA ASP A 219 -10.40 -11.58 -38.98
C ASP A 219 -9.92 -12.72 -38.04
N GLU A 220 -8.68 -12.69 -37.57
CA GLU A 220 -8.12 -13.63 -36.59
C GLU A 220 -8.87 -13.55 -35.25
N TYR A 221 -9.08 -12.33 -34.71
CA TYR A 221 -9.81 -12.14 -33.46
C TYR A 221 -11.27 -12.63 -33.58
N ALA A 222 -11.91 -12.43 -34.73
CA ALA A 222 -13.26 -12.94 -35.00
C ALA A 222 -13.30 -14.49 -34.99
N VAL A 223 -12.30 -15.16 -35.58
CA VAL A 223 -12.18 -16.64 -35.53
C VAL A 223 -12.05 -17.15 -34.09
N HIS A 224 -11.40 -16.38 -33.21
CA HIS A 224 -11.26 -16.69 -31.79
C HIS A 224 -12.46 -16.27 -30.93
N GLY A 225 -13.55 -15.79 -31.54
CA GLY A 225 -14.77 -15.39 -30.83
C GLY A 225 -14.65 -14.06 -30.10
N VAL A 226 -13.67 -13.22 -30.46
CA VAL A 226 -13.53 -11.84 -29.96
C VAL A 226 -14.03 -10.89 -31.03
N GLU A 227 -15.31 -10.52 -30.95
CA GLU A 227 -15.87 -9.47 -31.79
C GLU A 227 -15.28 -8.12 -31.38
N ILE A 228 -14.81 -7.34 -32.36
CA ILE A 228 -14.25 -6.00 -32.16
C ILE A 228 -15.34 -4.98 -32.49
N ASP A 229 -15.71 -4.15 -31.51
CA ASP A 229 -16.79 -3.18 -31.65
C ASP A 229 -16.30 -1.84 -32.21
N GLU A 230 -15.10 -1.40 -31.80
CA GLU A 230 -14.55 -0.08 -32.13
C GLU A 230 -13.05 -0.12 -32.41
N ILE A 231 -12.57 0.78 -33.28
CA ILE A 231 -11.15 1.03 -33.53
C ILE A 231 -10.83 2.45 -33.09
N TRP A 232 -9.85 2.58 -32.19
CA TRP A 232 -9.45 3.86 -31.61
C TRP A 232 -8.09 4.30 -32.11
N LEU A 233 -7.98 5.54 -32.60
CA LEU A 233 -6.71 6.14 -32.99
C LEU A 233 -6.14 6.99 -31.84
N ALA A 234 -4.91 6.71 -31.45
CA ALA A 234 -4.20 7.51 -30.46
C ALA A 234 -3.93 8.94 -30.98
N ASP A 235 -4.20 9.95 -30.16
CA ASP A 235 -4.13 11.36 -30.58
C ASP A 235 -2.70 11.84 -30.89
N GLY A 236 -1.68 11.18 -30.33
CA GLY A 236 -0.26 11.44 -30.61
C GLY A 236 0.33 10.53 -31.70
N ALA A 237 -0.49 9.79 -32.46
CA ALA A 237 -0.09 8.98 -33.61
C ALA A 237 0.38 9.86 -34.79
N THR A 238 1.47 10.58 -34.57
CA THR A 238 2.18 11.48 -35.51
C THR A 238 2.80 10.75 -36.69
N SER A 239 2.77 9.41 -36.68
CA SER A 239 3.40 8.56 -37.69
C SER A 239 2.47 8.19 -38.86
N LEU A 240 1.14 8.33 -38.72
CA LEU A 240 0.19 8.05 -39.79
C LEU A 240 -0.06 9.32 -40.62
N SER A 241 0.15 9.23 -41.94
CA SER A 241 -0.18 10.34 -42.84
C SER A 241 -1.70 10.56 -42.88
N HIS A 242 -2.14 11.77 -43.24
CA HIS A 242 -3.57 12.07 -43.42
C HIS A 242 -4.26 11.08 -44.38
N ALA A 243 -3.56 10.66 -45.44
CA ALA A 243 -4.04 9.64 -46.36
C ALA A 243 -4.16 8.24 -45.69
N GLY A 244 -3.26 7.90 -44.77
CA GLY A 244 -3.34 6.65 -44.00
C GLY A 244 -4.55 6.60 -43.07
N VAL A 245 -4.89 7.71 -42.42
CA VAL A 245 -6.05 7.81 -41.53
C VAL A 245 -7.37 7.69 -42.32
N GLU A 246 -7.49 8.34 -43.47
CA GLU A 246 -8.69 8.25 -44.31
C GLU A 246 -8.88 6.84 -44.89
N ARG A 247 -7.80 6.18 -45.35
CA ARG A 247 -7.88 4.77 -45.75
C ARG A 247 -8.40 3.86 -44.64
N MET A 248 -7.97 4.09 -43.40
CA MET A 248 -8.42 3.32 -42.24
C MET A 248 -9.90 3.57 -41.93
N ARG A 249 -10.32 4.85 -42.01
CA ARG A 249 -11.71 5.25 -41.84
C ARG A 249 -12.62 4.58 -42.88
N ASP A 250 -12.21 4.59 -44.15
CA ASP A 250 -12.95 3.95 -45.25
C ASP A 250 -13.02 2.42 -45.06
N TRP A 251 -11.92 1.80 -44.64
CA TRP A 251 -11.87 0.37 -44.34
C TRP A 251 -12.83 0.00 -43.19
N CYS A 252 -12.87 0.79 -42.11
CA CYS A 252 -13.80 0.61 -41.00
C CYS A 252 -15.25 0.79 -41.45
N ALA A 253 -15.54 1.82 -42.25
CA ALA A 253 -16.87 2.11 -42.76
C ALA A 253 -17.42 0.97 -43.65
N GLY A 254 -16.57 0.39 -44.50
CA GLY A 254 -16.93 -0.76 -45.34
C GLY A 254 -17.29 -2.03 -44.55
N ARG A 255 -16.89 -2.13 -43.28
CA ARG A 255 -17.17 -3.25 -42.37
C ARG A 255 -18.14 -2.89 -41.23
N GLY A 256 -18.71 -1.67 -41.23
CA GLY A 256 -19.64 -1.22 -40.20
C GLY A 256 -19.00 -0.97 -38.82
N LEU A 257 -17.68 -0.80 -38.75
CA LEU A 257 -16.94 -0.58 -37.51
C LEU A 257 -16.89 0.90 -37.14
N LYS A 258 -17.03 1.20 -35.85
CA LYS A 258 -16.90 2.58 -35.36
C LYS A 258 -15.42 2.95 -35.26
N PHE A 259 -15.03 4.00 -35.97
CA PHE A 259 -13.69 4.59 -35.90
C PHE A 259 -13.74 5.93 -35.15
N ALA A 260 -12.94 6.07 -34.11
CA ALA A 260 -12.89 7.30 -33.29
C ALA A 260 -11.46 7.58 -32.81
N ARG A 261 -11.17 8.83 -32.45
CA ARG A 261 -9.95 9.13 -31.68
C ARG A 261 -10.14 8.73 -30.22
N VAL A 262 -9.04 8.42 -29.52
CA VAL A 262 -9.09 8.08 -28.08
C VAL A 262 -9.75 9.20 -27.27
N SER A 263 -9.45 10.46 -27.57
CA SER A 263 -10.10 11.62 -26.92
C SER A 263 -11.61 11.67 -27.14
N GLU A 264 -12.07 11.45 -28.37
CA GLU A 264 -13.49 11.42 -28.73
C GLU A 264 -14.21 10.23 -28.07
N ALA A 265 -13.60 9.05 -28.09
CA ALA A 265 -14.18 7.83 -27.56
C ALA A 265 -14.32 7.84 -26.01
N LEU A 266 -13.42 8.54 -25.33
CA LEU A 266 -13.54 8.79 -23.88
C LEU A 266 -14.59 9.87 -23.55
N ASN A 267 -15.32 10.39 -24.54
CA ASN A 267 -16.23 11.53 -24.37
C ASN A 267 -15.54 12.72 -23.68
N LEU A 268 -14.26 12.96 -24.01
CA LEU A 268 -13.60 14.22 -23.68
C LEU A 268 -14.11 15.35 -24.61
N ALA A 269 -14.89 15.00 -25.64
CA ALA A 269 -15.88 15.85 -26.29
C ALA A 269 -17.30 15.50 -25.80
N VAL A 270 -18.19 16.50 -25.70
CA VAL A 270 -19.49 16.47 -24.98
C VAL A 270 -20.52 15.47 -25.55
N ARG A 271 -21.21 14.72 -24.65
CA ARG A 271 -22.10 13.53 -24.87
C ARG A 271 -23.52 13.83 -25.40
N PRO A 272 -24.35 12.81 -25.79
CA PRO A 272 -25.24 12.15 -24.81
C PRO A 272 -25.50 10.63 -24.97
N ASN A 273 -25.67 10.00 -23.79
CA ASN A 273 -26.40 8.78 -23.39
C ASN A 273 -26.32 7.46 -24.17
N TYR A 274 -25.94 6.38 -23.47
CA TYR A 274 -26.39 5.03 -23.81
C TYR A 274 -26.71 4.16 -22.59
N SER A 275 -27.84 3.46 -22.73
CA SER A 275 -28.50 2.54 -21.81
C SER A 275 -27.87 1.14 -21.82
N LYS A 276 -27.87 0.49 -20.65
CA LYS A 276 -27.30 -0.83 -20.40
C LYS A 276 -28.12 -1.98 -20.98
N PRO A 277 -27.43 -3.08 -21.25
CA PRO A 277 -27.86 -4.34 -20.65
C PRO A 277 -26.77 -4.92 -19.68
N ARG A 278 -26.95 -6.11 -19.01
CA ARG A 278 -26.25 -6.87 -17.89
C ARG A 278 -25.93 -8.42 -18.02
N ALA A 279 -24.70 -8.99 -17.81
CA ALA A 279 -24.31 -10.44 -17.53
C ALA A 279 -22.89 -10.79 -18.07
N ASN A 280 -22.04 -11.74 -17.61
CA ASN A 280 -22.09 -12.82 -16.60
C ASN A 280 -20.64 -13.08 -16.05
N ARG A 281 -20.47 -13.50 -14.79
CA ARG A 281 -19.18 -13.59 -14.05
C ARG A 281 -18.75 -15.05 -13.80
N THR A 282 -17.45 -15.37 -13.95
CA THR A 282 -16.84 -16.60 -13.40
C THR A 282 -15.59 -16.31 -12.57
N GLY A 283 -15.58 -16.83 -11.34
CA GLY A 283 -14.37 -17.22 -10.61
C GLY A 283 -13.61 -16.20 -9.76
N ALA A 284 -14.24 -15.17 -9.18
CA ALA A 284 -13.55 -14.34 -8.18
C ALA A 284 -13.17 -15.21 -6.96
N VAL A 285 -11.90 -15.17 -6.54
CA VAL A 285 -11.47 -15.69 -5.23
C VAL A 285 -12.09 -14.78 -4.17
N VAL A 286 -13.25 -15.17 -3.66
CA VAL A 286 -13.93 -14.42 -2.59
C VAL A 286 -13.20 -14.74 -1.27
N PRO A 287 -12.63 -13.74 -0.58
CA PRO A 287 -12.04 -13.95 0.74
C PRO A 287 -13.11 -14.48 1.70
N GLY A 288 -12.77 -15.50 2.50
CA GLY A 288 -13.69 -16.05 3.50
C GLY A 288 -14.09 -15.03 4.58
N GLU A 289 -15.14 -15.35 5.36
CA GLU A 289 -15.67 -14.44 6.40
C GLU A 289 -14.65 -14.04 7.47
N TYR A 290 -13.64 -14.88 7.69
CA TYR A 290 -12.53 -14.59 8.60
C TYR A 290 -11.85 -13.26 8.29
N PHE A 291 -11.74 -12.85 7.03
CA PHE A 291 -11.09 -11.59 6.66
C PHE A 291 -11.85 -10.35 7.17
N LYS A 292 -13.16 -10.47 7.46
CA LYS A 292 -13.96 -9.40 8.05
C LYS A 292 -13.52 -9.12 9.50
N THR A 293 -13.35 -10.17 10.30
CA THR A 293 -12.92 -10.07 11.72
C THR A 293 -11.41 -9.94 11.88
N LYS A 294 -10.63 -10.46 10.92
CA LYS A 294 -9.16 -10.36 10.87
C LYS A 294 -8.66 -8.92 11.01
N ARG A 295 -9.41 -7.93 10.52
CA ARG A 295 -9.03 -6.52 10.67
C ARG A 295 -8.91 -6.07 12.13
N LEU A 296 -9.81 -6.52 12.99
CA LEU A 296 -9.76 -6.19 14.43
C LEU A 296 -8.57 -6.87 15.09
N ILE A 297 -8.29 -8.12 14.73
CA ILE A 297 -7.12 -8.87 15.21
C ILE A 297 -5.82 -8.17 14.80
N ASP A 298 -5.72 -7.74 13.53
CA ASP A 298 -4.56 -7.01 13.01
C ASP A 298 -4.36 -5.68 13.74
N LEU A 299 -5.43 -4.94 14.01
CA LEU A 299 -5.36 -3.65 14.71
C LEU A 299 -4.91 -3.83 16.16
N ALA A 300 -5.49 -4.79 16.88
CA ALA A 300 -5.13 -5.09 18.26
C ALA A 300 -3.69 -5.62 18.36
N GLY A 301 -3.31 -6.55 17.50
CA GLY A 301 -1.98 -7.13 17.45
C GLY A 301 -0.91 -6.12 17.05
N ALA A 302 -1.14 -5.30 16.01
CA ALA A 302 -0.20 -4.28 15.59
C ALA A 302 -0.04 -3.17 16.63
N SER A 303 -1.12 -2.77 17.31
CA SER A 303 -1.05 -1.78 18.40
C SER A 303 -0.23 -2.31 19.58
N THR A 304 -0.47 -3.58 19.95
CA THR A 304 0.27 -4.25 21.04
C THR A 304 1.75 -4.37 20.69
N LEU A 305 2.07 -4.88 19.49
CA LEU A 305 3.45 -5.01 19.02
C LEU A 305 4.14 -3.66 18.91
N LEU A 306 3.46 -2.62 18.44
CA LEU A 306 4.06 -1.29 18.33
C LEU A 306 4.42 -0.73 19.70
N ILE A 307 3.57 -0.92 20.72
CA ILE A 307 3.86 -0.50 22.10
C ILE A 307 5.04 -1.30 22.68
N LEU A 308 5.00 -2.63 22.56
CA LEU A 308 6.05 -3.51 23.09
C LEU A 308 7.40 -3.28 22.42
N LEU A 309 7.41 -3.03 21.11
CA LEU A 309 8.62 -2.80 20.32
C LEU A 309 9.00 -1.33 20.25
N LEU A 310 8.26 -0.40 20.87
CA LEU A 310 8.56 1.03 20.81
C LEU A 310 9.98 1.36 21.31
N PRO A 311 10.47 0.83 22.44
CA PRO A 311 11.84 1.12 22.89
C PRO A 311 12.89 0.65 21.89
N LEU A 312 12.66 -0.53 21.28
CA LEU A 312 13.55 -1.10 20.28
C LEU A 312 13.49 -0.32 18.95
N ALA A 313 12.31 0.18 18.58
CA ALA A 313 12.11 1.04 17.41
C ALA A 313 12.88 2.36 17.57
N LEU A 314 12.80 3.00 18.75
CA LEU A 314 13.54 4.22 19.06
C LEU A 314 15.04 3.99 19.07
N LEU A 315 15.50 2.89 19.69
CA LEU A 315 16.90 2.50 19.66
C LEU A 315 17.38 2.30 18.21
N THR A 316 16.63 1.56 17.41
CA THR A 316 16.96 1.32 15.98
C THR A 316 16.99 2.63 15.20
N ALA A 317 16.04 3.53 15.43
CA ALA A 317 16.00 4.85 14.79
C ALA A 317 17.25 5.68 15.12
N CYS A 318 17.68 5.68 16.39
CA CYS A 318 18.92 6.33 16.82
C CYS A 318 20.16 5.71 16.17
N LEU A 319 20.27 4.38 16.17
CA LEU A 319 21.39 3.67 15.55
C LEU A 319 21.48 3.99 14.04
N VAL A 320 20.34 4.03 13.35
CA VAL A 320 20.26 4.41 11.93
C VAL A 320 20.67 5.86 11.72
N LEU A 321 20.22 6.76 12.60
CA LEU A 321 20.59 8.18 12.52
C LEU A 321 22.10 8.39 12.66
N PHE A 322 22.75 7.67 13.58
CA PHE A 322 24.21 7.79 13.80
C PHE A 322 25.06 7.07 12.75
N ASP A 323 24.59 5.94 12.22
CA ASP A 323 25.36 5.15 11.25
C ASP A 323 25.15 5.58 9.79
N VAL A 324 23.89 5.82 9.39
CA VAL A 324 23.52 6.13 8.00
C VAL A 324 23.20 7.62 7.81
N GLY A 325 22.67 8.28 8.84
CA GLY A 325 22.25 9.68 8.79
C GLY A 325 20.80 9.88 8.35
N ALA A 326 20.38 11.15 8.29
CA ALA A 326 19.04 11.51 7.85
C ALA A 326 18.87 11.32 6.32
N PRO A 327 17.66 10.96 5.84
CA PRO A 327 16.47 10.58 6.63
C PRO A 327 16.58 9.19 7.26
N VAL A 328 15.97 9.02 8.45
CA VAL A 328 15.94 7.76 9.22
C VAL A 328 15.02 6.72 8.60
N PHE A 329 13.91 7.17 8.00
CA PHE A 329 12.97 6.29 7.32
C PHE A 329 13.28 6.18 5.83
N PHE A 330 13.07 4.99 5.29
CA PHE A 330 13.02 4.68 3.87
C PHE A 330 11.60 4.22 3.53
N TRP A 331 11.10 4.62 2.36
CA TRP A 331 9.79 4.21 1.87
C TRP A 331 9.87 3.72 0.44
N GLN A 332 9.00 2.78 0.09
CA GLN A 332 8.91 2.22 -1.27
C GLN A 332 7.46 1.92 -1.65
N GLN A 333 7.07 2.27 -2.87
CA GLN A 333 5.72 1.95 -3.36
C GLN A 333 5.56 0.43 -3.58
N ARG A 334 4.42 -0.10 -3.14
CA ARG A 334 4.00 -1.50 -3.25
C ARG A 334 2.56 -1.61 -3.71
N ILE A 335 2.18 -2.80 -4.17
CA ILE A 335 0.80 -3.14 -4.52
C ILE A 335 0.17 -3.90 -3.35
N GLY A 336 -0.97 -3.42 -2.89
CA GLY A 336 -1.78 -4.01 -1.83
C GLY A 336 -3.13 -4.52 -2.35
N GLN A 337 -4.08 -4.67 -1.44
CA GLN A 337 -5.39 -5.26 -1.74
C GLN A 337 -6.08 -4.59 -2.94
N ASN A 338 -6.66 -5.39 -3.83
CA ASN A 338 -7.36 -4.99 -5.06
C ASN A 338 -6.49 -4.13 -5.99
N GLY A 339 -5.17 -4.30 -5.96
CA GLY A 339 -4.24 -3.54 -6.79
C GLY A 339 -3.95 -2.12 -6.29
N ARG A 340 -4.45 -1.73 -5.11
CA ARG A 340 -4.22 -0.38 -4.56
C ARG A 340 -2.74 -0.19 -4.23
N LYS A 341 -2.16 0.91 -4.70
CA LYS A 341 -0.77 1.27 -4.41
C LYS A 341 -0.67 1.88 -3.01
N PHE A 342 0.34 1.49 -2.24
CA PHE A 342 0.64 2.07 -0.94
C PHE A 342 2.16 2.23 -0.71
N LEU A 343 2.55 3.03 0.27
CA LEU A 343 3.95 3.24 0.64
C LEU A 343 4.32 2.30 1.78
N LEU A 344 5.25 1.38 1.55
CA LEU A 344 5.83 0.49 2.56
C LEU A 344 6.96 1.21 3.29
N TYR A 345 6.90 1.30 4.62
CA TYR A 345 7.90 1.99 5.43
C TYR A 345 8.90 1.03 6.08
N LYS A 346 10.17 1.44 6.11
CA LYS A 346 11.27 0.74 6.78
C LYS A 346 12.24 1.73 7.41
N PHE A 347 13.08 1.26 8.32
CA PHE A 347 14.27 2.02 8.67
C PHE A 347 15.31 1.96 7.56
N ARG A 348 15.96 3.09 7.29
CA ARG A 348 16.99 3.20 6.26
C ARG A 348 18.25 2.48 6.71
N THR A 349 18.69 1.51 5.93
CA THR A 349 19.90 0.71 6.23
C THR A 349 21.04 0.94 5.25
N TYR A 350 20.78 1.56 4.10
CA TYR A 350 21.77 1.86 3.08
C TYR A 350 22.26 3.32 3.14
N ARG A 351 23.58 3.49 3.05
CA ARG A 351 24.24 4.77 2.80
C ARG A 351 23.88 5.34 1.43
N ALA A 352 24.20 6.63 1.26
CA ALA A 352 23.92 7.36 0.03
C ALA A 352 24.47 6.61 -1.20
N PRO A 353 23.77 6.65 -2.34
CA PRO A 353 24.20 5.97 -3.56
C PRO A 353 25.40 6.62 -4.25
N PHE A 354 25.77 7.84 -3.84
CA PHE A 354 26.89 8.60 -4.39
C PHE A 354 27.78 9.12 -3.26
N ASP A 355 29.08 9.22 -3.53
CA ASP A 355 30.03 9.85 -2.61
C ASP A 355 30.07 11.38 -2.78
N LYS A 356 30.97 12.05 -2.04
CA LYS A 356 31.13 13.52 -2.10
C LYS A 356 31.63 14.04 -3.46
N SER A 357 32.23 13.18 -4.28
CA SER A 357 32.68 13.51 -5.64
C SER A 357 31.61 13.25 -6.70
N GLY A 358 30.46 12.69 -6.32
CA GLY A 358 29.38 12.31 -7.23
C GLY A 358 29.55 10.93 -7.86
N ALA A 359 30.58 10.16 -7.47
CA ALA A 359 30.79 8.81 -7.98
C ALA A 359 29.81 7.83 -7.34
N ARG A 360 29.28 6.89 -8.14
CA ARG A 360 28.33 5.88 -7.67
C ARG A 360 29.03 4.87 -6.77
N ILE A 361 28.48 4.64 -5.58
CA ILE A 361 28.97 3.64 -4.63
C ILE A 361 28.28 2.29 -4.94
N PRO A 362 29.04 1.19 -5.14
CA PRO A 362 28.51 -0.16 -5.24
C PRO A 362 27.59 -0.55 -4.08
N GLY A 363 26.57 -1.37 -4.34
CA GLY A 363 25.50 -1.68 -3.38
C GLY A 363 25.98 -2.39 -2.12
N ASP A 364 26.93 -3.30 -2.26
CA ASP A 364 27.64 -4.03 -1.21
C ASP A 364 28.42 -3.10 -0.27
N LEU A 365 29.03 -2.04 -0.82
CA LEU A 365 29.76 -1.03 -0.03
C LEU A 365 28.84 -0.01 0.67
N ARG A 366 27.55 0.03 0.29
CA ARG A 366 26.57 0.95 0.88
C ARG A 366 25.94 0.42 2.17
N LEU A 367 26.13 -0.86 2.49
CA LEU A 367 25.55 -1.49 3.67
C LEU A 367 26.60 -1.53 4.79
N SER A 368 26.37 -0.77 5.86
CA SER A 368 27.24 -0.74 7.03
C SER A 368 27.13 -2.03 7.86
N ARG A 369 28.10 -2.26 8.77
CA ARG A 369 28.04 -3.38 9.74
C ARG A 369 26.77 -3.32 10.59
N LEU A 370 26.40 -2.11 11.04
CA LEU A 370 25.20 -1.90 11.83
C LEU A 370 23.93 -2.06 10.99
N GLY A 371 23.90 -1.54 9.76
CA GLY A 371 22.82 -1.76 8.80
C GLY A 371 22.62 -3.24 8.47
N ARG A 372 23.69 -4.03 8.38
CA ARG A 372 23.62 -5.50 8.27
C ARG A 372 22.94 -6.13 9.47
N ALA A 373 23.36 -5.78 10.69
CA ALA A 373 22.77 -6.31 11.92
C ALA A 373 21.29 -5.97 12.05
N VAL A 374 20.91 -4.71 11.77
CA VAL A 374 19.51 -4.24 11.78
C VAL A 374 18.64 -5.05 10.80
N ARG A 375 19.15 -5.35 9.60
CA ARG A 375 18.44 -6.20 8.61
C ARG A 375 18.38 -7.67 9.02
N ALA A 376 19.48 -8.21 9.54
CA ALA A 376 19.55 -9.61 9.97
C ALA A 376 18.54 -9.89 11.10
N ALA A 377 18.40 -8.93 12.03
CA ALA A 377 17.40 -8.98 13.09
C ALA A 377 16.00 -8.50 12.66
N ARG A 378 15.80 -8.15 11.37
CA ARG A 378 14.57 -7.58 10.80
C ARG A 378 14.01 -6.36 11.54
N LEU A 379 14.86 -5.65 12.28
CA LEU A 379 14.48 -4.45 13.01
C LEU A 379 14.11 -3.31 12.05
N ASP A 380 14.60 -3.35 10.80
CA ASP A 380 14.23 -2.40 9.75
C ASP A 380 12.74 -2.44 9.39
N GLU A 381 12.03 -3.51 9.74
CA GLU A 381 10.64 -3.75 9.35
C GLU A 381 9.63 -3.31 10.41
N ILE A 382 10.06 -2.91 11.62
CA ILE A 382 9.18 -2.42 12.68
C ILE A 382 8.25 -1.28 12.19
N PRO A 383 8.70 -0.30 11.37
CA PRO A 383 7.82 0.75 10.85
C PRO A 383 6.63 0.23 10.01
N GLN A 384 6.68 -1.00 9.48
CA GLN A 384 5.56 -1.59 8.75
C GLN A 384 4.33 -1.86 9.64
N LEU A 385 4.51 -1.92 10.98
CA LEU A 385 3.37 -1.98 11.90
C LEU A 385 2.45 -0.75 11.73
N LEU A 386 3.00 0.41 11.33
CA LEU A 386 2.21 1.58 11.00
C LEU A 386 1.34 1.35 9.75
N ASN A 387 1.84 0.63 8.74
CA ASN A 387 1.06 0.23 7.57
C ASN A 387 -0.09 -0.72 7.94
N VAL A 388 0.11 -1.58 8.93
CA VAL A 388 -0.95 -2.43 9.48
C VAL A 388 -1.99 -1.59 10.22
N LEU A 389 -1.59 -0.66 11.08
CA LEU A 389 -2.52 0.24 11.78
C LEU A 389 -3.37 1.05 10.79
N VAL A 390 -2.74 1.66 9.78
CA VAL A 390 -3.41 2.44 8.73
C VAL A 390 -4.29 1.56 7.82
N GLY A 391 -4.00 0.27 7.76
CA GLY A 391 -4.83 -0.73 7.07
C GLY A 391 -4.46 -0.96 5.62
N ASP A 392 -3.26 -0.56 5.22
CA ASP A 392 -2.69 -0.91 3.92
C ASP A 392 -2.10 -2.34 3.94
N MET A 393 -1.76 -2.83 5.14
CA MET A 393 -1.24 -4.18 5.39
C MET A 393 -2.03 -4.90 6.49
N SER A 394 -1.79 -6.21 6.60
CA SER A 394 -2.16 -7.10 7.70
C SER A 394 -0.89 -7.54 8.43
N LEU A 395 -0.99 -8.06 9.65
CA LEU A 395 0.16 -8.71 10.30
C LEU A 395 0.59 -9.94 9.50
N ILE A 396 -0.38 -10.71 9.02
CA ILE A 396 -0.21 -11.99 8.34
C ILE A 396 -0.94 -11.97 7.01
N GLY A 397 -0.21 -12.25 5.93
CA GLY A 397 -0.75 -12.27 4.58
C GLY A 397 0.35 -12.37 3.52
N PRO A 398 -0.01 -12.35 2.23
CA PRO A 398 0.94 -12.39 1.12
C PRO A 398 1.97 -11.26 1.20
N ARG A 399 3.23 -11.51 0.84
CA ARG A 399 4.27 -10.47 0.91
C ARG A 399 3.99 -9.35 -0.10
N PRO A 400 4.10 -8.06 0.26
CA PRO A 400 3.91 -6.96 -0.69
C PRO A 400 5.09 -6.91 -1.68
N LEU A 401 4.81 -7.26 -2.95
CA LEU A 401 5.79 -7.28 -4.04
C LEU A 401 5.82 -5.96 -4.81
N LEU A 402 6.91 -5.71 -5.52
CA LEU A 402 6.97 -4.64 -6.52
C LEU A 402 5.98 -4.91 -7.65
N SER A 403 5.63 -3.87 -8.39
CA SER A 403 4.80 -4.02 -9.59
C SER A 403 5.47 -4.90 -10.65
N ALA A 404 6.81 -4.91 -10.71
CA ALA A 404 7.58 -5.71 -11.66
C ALA A 404 7.72 -7.18 -11.23
N ASP A 405 7.53 -7.48 -9.94
CA ASP A 405 7.74 -8.82 -9.37
C ASP A 405 6.40 -9.56 -9.17
N GLN A 406 5.29 -9.03 -9.69
CA GLN A 406 3.99 -9.69 -9.58
C GLN A 406 3.94 -10.95 -10.47
N PRO A 407 3.25 -12.02 -10.03
CA PRO A 407 3.02 -13.18 -10.87
C PRO A 407 2.09 -12.85 -12.04
N GLY A 408 1.99 -13.77 -13.01
CA GLY A 408 1.20 -13.60 -14.23
C GLY A 408 -0.26 -13.25 -13.98
N ASP A 409 -0.90 -13.88 -12.99
CA ASP A 409 -2.20 -13.45 -12.45
C ASP A 409 -2.07 -13.01 -10.99
N PRO A 410 -2.01 -11.69 -10.71
CA PRO A 410 -1.88 -11.20 -9.34
C PRO A 410 -3.22 -11.12 -8.61
N ARG A 411 -4.37 -11.37 -9.26
CA ARG A 411 -5.69 -11.17 -8.63
C ARG A 411 -5.90 -12.02 -7.37
N PRO A 412 -5.53 -13.32 -7.35
CA PRO A 412 -5.72 -14.16 -6.16
C PRO A 412 -4.98 -13.59 -4.95
N ARG A 413 -3.68 -13.31 -5.08
CA ARG A 413 -2.86 -12.78 -3.97
C ARG A 413 -3.24 -11.36 -3.55
N LEU A 414 -3.74 -10.54 -4.47
CA LEU A 414 -4.19 -9.18 -4.20
C LEU A 414 -5.64 -9.12 -3.69
N SER A 415 -6.35 -10.24 -3.56
CA SER A 415 -7.72 -10.25 -2.99
C SER A 415 -7.76 -9.88 -1.51
N VAL A 416 -6.64 -10.01 -0.80
CA VAL A 416 -6.49 -9.70 0.63
C VAL A 416 -5.38 -8.66 0.87
N LYS A 417 -5.32 -8.12 2.08
CA LYS A 417 -4.23 -7.21 2.46
C LYS A 417 -2.91 -7.96 2.55
N PRO A 418 -1.81 -7.40 2.02
CA PRO A 418 -0.50 -8.02 2.16
C PRO A 418 -0.03 -8.03 3.63
N GLY A 419 0.79 -9.01 3.99
CA GLY A 419 1.30 -9.24 5.35
C GLY A 419 2.72 -8.72 5.60
N ILE A 420 3.06 -8.47 6.87
CA ILE A 420 4.46 -8.33 7.32
C ILE A 420 5.15 -9.71 7.26
N THR A 421 4.44 -10.73 7.76
CA THR A 421 4.79 -12.15 7.63
C THR A 421 3.68 -12.91 6.89
N GLY A 422 3.90 -14.16 6.53
CA GLY A 422 2.97 -14.94 5.71
C GLY A 422 3.36 -16.40 5.58
N TRP A 423 2.43 -17.20 5.05
CA TRP A 423 2.61 -18.65 4.89
C TRP A 423 3.81 -19.00 4.01
N ALA A 424 3.99 -18.29 2.88
CA ALA A 424 5.15 -18.46 2.01
C ALA A 424 6.48 -18.09 2.70
N GLN A 425 6.47 -17.07 3.58
CA GLN A 425 7.67 -16.64 4.30
C GLN A 425 8.16 -17.69 5.30
N ILE A 426 7.27 -18.39 5.98
CA ILE A 426 7.66 -19.39 7.00
C ILE A 426 7.94 -20.79 6.43
N ASN A 427 7.44 -21.12 5.23
CA ASN A 427 7.57 -22.46 4.64
C ASN A 427 8.64 -22.56 3.53
N GLY A 428 9.43 -21.52 3.32
CA GLY A 428 10.49 -21.55 2.30
C GLY A 428 11.20 -20.23 2.08
N GLY A 429 10.57 -19.10 2.43
CA GLY A 429 11.27 -17.82 2.53
C GLY A 429 12.02 -17.44 1.24
N THR A 430 13.35 -17.32 1.32
CA THR A 430 14.19 -17.02 0.15
C THR A 430 14.53 -18.21 -0.72
N PHE A 431 14.37 -19.44 -0.22
CA PHE A 431 14.77 -20.68 -0.90
C PHE A 431 13.77 -21.23 -1.93
N ILE A 432 12.54 -20.70 -1.96
CA ILE A 432 11.48 -21.17 -2.86
C ILE A 432 11.27 -20.22 -4.07
N THR A 433 10.85 -20.79 -5.19
CA THR A 433 10.65 -20.06 -6.45
C THR A 433 9.45 -19.09 -6.37
N PRO A 434 9.36 -18.09 -7.26
CA PRO A 434 8.21 -17.19 -7.29
C PRO A 434 6.87 -17.91 -7.47
N ALA A 435 6.82 -18.97 -8.29
CA ALA A 435 5.61 -19.77 -8.50
C ALA A 435 5.19 -20.52 -7.22
N GLN A 436 6.16 -21.10 -6.51
CA GLN A 436 5.92 -21.77 -5.23
C GLN A 436 5.43 -20.80 -4.14
N LYS A 437 5.99 -19.58 -4.11
CA LYS A 437 5.50 -18.51 -3.22
C LYS A 437 4.06 -18.14 -3.52
N ASP A 438 3.72 -18.03 -4.80
CA ASP A 438 2.36 -17.68 -5.21
C ASP A 438 1.36 -18.78 -4.83
N ALA A 439 1.70 -20.06 -5.06
CA ALA A 439 0.88 -21.19 -4.63
C ALA A 439 0.62 -21.17 -3.11
N LEU A 440 1.66 -20.91 -2.30
CA LEU A 440 1.55 -20.79 -0.85
C LEU A 440 0.71 -19.56 -0.42
N ASP A 441 0.87 -18.42 -1.11
CA ASP A 441 0.08 -17.21 -0.87
C ASP A 441 -1.41 -17.46 -1.17
N VAL A 442 -1.73 -18.12 -2.29
CA VAL A 442 -3.12 -18.45 -2.67
C VAL A 442 -3.73 -19.50 -1.73
N TRP A 443 -2.97 -20.53 -1.37
CA TRP A 443 -3.40 -21.54 -0.40
C TRP A 443 -3.74 -20.88 0.94
N TYR A 444 -2.91 -19.95 1.42
CA TYR A 444 -3.18 -19.20 2.64
C TYR A 444 -4.50 -18.44 2.55
N ILE A 445 -4.75 -17.71 1.46
CA ILE A 445 -5.97 -16.91 1.28
C ILE A 445 -7.24 -17.76 1.40
N ARG A 446 -7.17 -19.00 0.92
CA ARG A 446 -8.31 -19.93 0.96
C ARG A 446 -8.52 -20.58 2.32
N HIS A 447 -7.43 -20.83 3.06
CA HIS A 447 -7.46 -21.55 4.34
C HIS A 447 -7.25 -20.66 5.56
N ALA A 448 -7.26 -19.34 5.37
CA ALA A 448 -7.00 -18.35 6.41
C ALA A 448 -7.98 -18.54 7.57
N SER A 449 -7.42 -18.71 8.76
CA SER A 449 -8.15 -18.88 10.02
C SER A 449 -7.30 -18.39 11.17
N LEU A 450 -7.92 -18.08 12.31
CA LEU A 450 -7.19 -17.64 13.51
C LEU A 450 -6.13 -18.66 13.94
N ARG A 451 -6.43 -19.97 13.83
CA ARG A 451 -5.47 -21.04 14.16
C ARG A 451 -4.25 -21.01 13.24
N LEU A 452 -4.47 -20.83 11.94
CA LEU A 452 -3.38 -20.75 10.96
C LEU A 452 -2.55 -19.49 11.17
N ASP A 453 -3.19 -18.34 11.42
CA ASP A 453 -2.52 -17.09 11.73
C ASP A 453 -1.67 -17.19 13.01
N THR A 454 -2.20 -17.78 14.09
CA THR A 454 -1.41 -18.03 15.31
C THR A 454 -0.23 -18.95 15.05
N LYS A 455 -0.42 -20.00 14.24
CA LYS A 455 0.69 -20.87 13.80
C LYS A 455 1.76 -20.05 13.06
N ILE A 456 1.37 -19.20 12.12
CA ILE A 456 2.30 -18.35 11.37
C ILE A 456 3.03 -17.38 12.30
N ALA A 457 2.34 -16.75 13.23
CA ALA A 457 2.94 -15.83 14.19
C ALA A 457 4.01 -16.51 15.06
N VAL A 458 3.68 -17.66 15.66
CA VAL A 458 4.62 -18.43 16.50
C VAL A 458 5.80 -18.94 15.66
N SER A 459 5.53 -19.50 14.47
CA SER A 459 6.60 -19.93 13.57
C SER A 459 7.50 -18.78 13.15
N THR A 460 6.96 -17.57 12.93
CA THR A 460 7.78 -16.38 12.60
C THR A 460 8.73 -16.00 13.74
N LEU A 461 8.29 -16.09 15.00
CA LEU A 461 9.13 -15.82 16.17
C LEU A 461 10.24 -16.87 16.36
N LEU A 462 9.90 -18.15 16.17
CA LEU A 462 10.88 -19.24 16.28
C LEU A 462 11.90 -19.22 15.13
N PHE A 463 11.42 -18.91 13.93
CA PHE A 463 12.22 -18.76 12.72
C PHE A 463 13.32 -17.71 12.86
N THR A 464 13.05 -16.57 13.53
CA THR A 464 14.08 -15.56 13.78
C THR A 464 15.26 -16.06 14.65
N LEU A 465 15.08 -17.18 15.36
CA LEU A 465 16.13 -17.79 16.19
C LEU A 465 16.80 -19.00 15.52
N VAL A 466 16.07 -19.77 14.72
CA VAL A 466 16.50 -21.09 14.20
C VAL A 466 16.94 -21.03 12.72
N GLY A 467 16.60 -19.96 12.00
CA GLY A 467 16.95 -19.78 10.58
C GLY A 467 15.90 -20.30 9.59
N GLU A 468 16.09 -19.95 8.31
CA GLU A 468 15.20 -20.33 7.19
C GLU A 468 15.32 -21.83 6.87
N LYS A 469 14.19 -22.53 6.74
CA LYS A 469 14.11 -23.93 6.28
C LYS A 469 12.95 -24.13 5.32
N ILE A 470 13.11 -25.02 4.33
CA ILE A 470 12.04 -25.41 3.41
C ILE A 470 11.14 -26.42 4.10
N ASN A 471 9.83 -26.17 4.07
CA ASN A 471 8.84 -27.15 4.51
C ASN A 471 8.25 -27.85 3.29
N HIS A 472 8.84 -28.99 2.91
CA HIS A 472 8.45 -29.76 1.72
C HIS A 472 6.98 -30.18 1.76
N THR A 473 6.47 -30.61 2.91
CA THR A 473 5.06 -31.03 3.05
C THR A 473 4.09 -29.90 2.77
N ALA A 474 4.31 -28.71 3.35
CA ALA A 474 3.44 -27.56 3.11
C ALA A 474 3.53 -27.05 1.66
N LEU A 475 4.68 -27.23 1.03
CA LEU A 475 4.91 -26.87 -0.36
C LEU A 475 4.17 -27.82 -1.32
N GLU A 476 4.30 -29.12 -1.12
CA GLU A 476 3.59 -30.15 -1.89
C GLU A 476 2.07 -30.01 -1.78
N GLU A 477 1.56 -29.73 -0.57
CA GLU A 477 0.14 -29.47 -0.34
C GLU A 477 -0.35 -28.24 -1.13
N ALA A 478 0.39 -27.14 -1.10
CA ALA A 478 0.00 -25.93 -1.83
C ALA A 478 0.08 -26.09 -3.36
N MET A 479 1.10 -26.81 -3.85
CA MET A 479 1.29 -27.08 -5.27
C MET A 479 0.20 -28.00 -5.82
N SER A 480 -0.06 -29.13 -5.15
CA SER A 480 -1.12 -30.07 -5.54
C SER A 480 -2.51 -29.42 -5.52
N TRP A 481 -2.78 -28.58 -4.51
CA TRP A 481 -4.01 -27.80 -4.45
C TRP A 481 -4.15 -26.79 -5.59
N SER A 482 -3.03 -26.16 -5.98
CA SER A 482 -3.01 -25.22 -7.11
C SER A 482 -3.33 -25.96 -8.42
N GLU A 483 -2.70 -27.11 -8.65
CA GLU A 483 -2.91 -27.95 -9.84
C GLU A 483 -4.35 -28.46 -9.95
N SER A 484 -4.95 -28.92 -8.85
CA SER A 484 -6.35 -29.40 -8.83
C SER A 484 -7.38 -28.30 -9.11
N ASN A 485 -7.06 -27.05 -8.78
CA ASN A 485 -8.01 -25.93 -8.83
C ASN A 485 -7.78 -24.95 -10.00
N THR A 486 -6.65 -25.05 -10.71
CA THR A 486 -6.35 -24.22 -11.90
C THR A 486 -6.46 -24.98 -13.23
N GLY A 487 -6.66 -26.31 -13.20
CA GLY A 487 -6.78 -27.11 -14.42
C GLY A 487 -5.49 -27.20 -15.24
N LEU A 488 -4.33 -26.93 -14.63
CA LEU A 488 -3.02 -27.11 -15.25
C LEU A 488 -2.36 -28.38 -14.69
N PRO A 489 -1.81 -29.27 -15.55
CA PRO A 489 -1.25 -30.54 -15.12
C PRO A 489 0.05 -30.38 -14.32
N ALA A 490 0.30 -31.38 -13.46
CA ALA A 490 1.43 -31.43 -12.54
C ALA A 490 2.78 -31.26 -13.24
N MET A 491 3.56 -30.27 -12.77
CA MET A 491 4.94 -30.12 -13.19
C MET A 491 5.80 -31.00 -12.28
N SER A 492 6.24 -32.14 -12.81
CA SER A 492 7.02 -33.16 -12.11
C SER A 492 8.22 -32.56 -11.37
N LEU A 493 8.33 -32.90 -10.08
CA LEU A 493 9.51 -32.66 -9.24
C LEU A 493 10.70 -33.49 -9.74
N GLU A 494 11.38 -33.03 -10.79
CA GLU A 494 12.70 -33.55 -11.18
C GLU A 494 13.69 -32.40 -11.37
N HIS A 495 14.23 -31.91 -10.25
CA HIS A 495 15.65 -31.56 -10.14
C HIS A 495 15.98 -31.41 -8.66
N ASP A 496 16.50 -32.50 -8.07
CA ASP A 496 17.27 -32.44 -6.84
C ASP A 496 18.61 -31.75 -7.21
N PRO A 497 18.95 -30.57 -6.66
CA PRO A 497 20.23 -29.94 -6.98
C PRO A 497 21.33 -30.85 -6.44
N THR A 498 22.11 -31.41 -7.36
CA THR A 498 23.28 -32.24 -7.02
C THR A 498 24.15 -31.52 -5.98
N SER A 499 24.72 -32.29 -5.07
CA SER A 499 25.55 -31.87 -3.92
C SER A 499 26.71 -30.91 -4.24
N ALA A 500 27.02 -30.68 -5.52
CA ALA A 500 28.00 -29.70 -5.97
C ALA A 500 27.47 -28.24 -5.98
N GLU A 501 26.16 -28.00 -6.15
CA GLU A 501 25.61 -26.63 -6.19
C GLU A 501 25.44 -25.99 -4.81
N VAL A 502 25.22 -26.81 -3.77
CA VAL A 502 25.10 -26.36 -2.37
C VAL A 502 26.44 -25.80 -1.86
N ASP A 503 27.57 -26.38 -2.26
CA ASP A 503 28.92 -25.95 -1.85
C ASP A 503 29.32 -24.59 -2.48
N THR A 504 28.79 -24.27 -3.67
CA THR A 504 28.94 -22.94 -4.30
C THR A 504 28.10 -21.83 -3.65
N LEU A 505 26.99 -22.19 -3.00
CA LEU A 505 26.13 -21.22 -2.29
C LEU A 505 26.65 -20.93 -0.88
N GLU A 506 27.23 -21.92 -0.18
CA GLU A 506 27.89 -21.70 1.12
C GLU A 506 29.16 -20.83 1.02
N ARG A 507 29.88 -20.87 -0.10
CA ARG A 507 31.06 -19.99 -0.30
C ARG A 507 30.74 -18.55 -0.67
N ARG A 508 29.48 -18.25 -1.04
CA ARG A 508 29.02 -16.89 -1.35
C ARG A 508 28.34 -16.19 -0.18
N SER A 509 28.11 -16.88 0.94
CA SER A 509 27.47 -16.37 2.15
C SER A 509 28.42 -16.19 3.35
N ALA A 510 29.74 -16.30 3.15
CA ALA A 510 30.77 -15.92 4.13
C ALA A 510 31.17 -14.44 4.02
#